data_AF-A0A821N3V4-F1
#
_entry.id   AF-A0A821N3V4-F1
#
_cell.length_a   1.000
_cell.length_b   1.000
_cell.length_c   1.000
_cell.angle_alpha   90.00
_cell.angle_beta   90.00
_cell.angle_gamma   90.00
#
_symmetry.space_group_name_H-M   'P 1'
#
loop_
_entity.id
_entity.type
_entity.pdbx_description
1 polymer ?
#
loop_
_entity_poly.entity_id
_entity_poly.type
_entity_poly.pdbx_seq_one_letter_code
_entity_poly.pdbx_strand_id
1 'polypeptide(L)'
;MYNDESVLENHHLAVAFKLLQADERNIFSNLAAKQIKTLRKMVIDMVLATDMSKHMKLLADLKTMVESKKVTGNNIIMLESYDDRIQVLQNMIHCADLSNPTKPLDIYIKWTDRIMEEFWRQGDKER
;
A
#
# COMPACT_ATOMS: atom_id res chain seq x y z
N MET A 1 2.09 -21.82 2.26
CA MET A 1 1.05 -21.09 1.49
C MET A 1 1.63 -19.90 0.74
N TYR A 2 2.50 -19.09 1.34
CA TYR A 2 3.09 -17.89 0.69
C TYR A 2 4.63 -17.89 0.62
N ASN A 3 5.29 -19.04 0.84
CA ASN A 3 6.74 -19.23 0.66
C ASN A 3 7.63 -18.14 1.32
N ASP A 4 7.24 -17.69 2.52
CA ASP A 4 7.94 -16.68 3.32
C ASP A 4 8.10 -15.30 2.66
N GLU A 5 7.37 -15.02 1.58
CA GLU A 5 7.36 -13.72 0.90
C GLU A 5 6.07 -12.94 1.17
N SER A 6 6.19 -11.74 1.76
CA SER A 6 5.07 -10.81 2.04
C SER A 6 3.82 -11.54 2.58
N VAL A 7 4.00 -12.33 3.64
CA VAL A 7 3.03 -13.33 4.10
C VAL A 7 1.69 -12.70 4.45
N LEU A 8 1.70 -11.60 5.22
CA LEU A 8 0.49 -10.92 5.65
C LEU A 8 -0.15 -10.14 4.50
N GLU A 9 0.63 -9.48 3.65
CA GLU A 9 0.11 -8.68 2.52
C GLU A 9 -0.58 -9.58 1.49
N ASN A 10 0.01 -10.74 1.19
CA ASN A 10 -0.63 -11.77 0.36
C ASN A 10 -1.93 -12.28 0.99
N HIS A 11 -1.96 -12.47 2.31
CA HIS A 11 -3.15 -12.88 3.02
C HIS A 11 -4.26 -11.80 2.98
N HIS A 12 -3.91 -10.53 3.19
CA HIS A 12 -4.83 -9.39 3.10
C HIS A 12 -5.52 -9.34 1.73
N LEU A 13 -4.74 -9.48 0.65
CA LEU A 13 -5.26 -9.54 -0.72
C LEU A 13 -6.18 -10.74 -0.92
N ALA A 14 -5.77 -11.93 -0.48
CA ALA A 14 -6.55 -13.15 -0.65
C ALA A 14 -7.91 -13.05 0.04
N VAL A 15 -7.95 -12.55 1.28
CA VAL A 15 -9.19 -12.35 2.04
C VAL A 15 -10.07 -11.30 1.37
N ALA A 16 -9.52 -10.13 1.01
CA ALA A 16 -10.28 -9.06 0.38
C ALA A 16 -10.94 -9.52 -0.93
N PHE A 17 -10.19 -10.18 -1.82
CA PHE A 17 -10.75 -10.68 -3.07
C PHE A 17 -11.72 -11.83 -2.90
N LYS A 18 -11.55 -12.66 -1.86
CA LYS A 18 -12.53 -13.71 -1.53
C LYS A 18 -13.86 -13.12 -1.07
N LEU A 19 -13.84 -12.05 -0.27
CA LEU A 19 -15.05 -11.37 0.20
C LEU A 19 -15.87 -10.77 -0.96
N LEU A 20 -15.19 -10.33 -2.03
CA LEU A 20 -15.82 -9.75 -3.22
C LEU A 20 -16.47 -10.79 -4.16
N GLN A 21 -16.31 -12.10 -3.90
CA GLN A 21 -16.93 -13.15 -4.71
C GLN A 21 -18.43 -13.33 -4.41
N ALA A 22 -18.91 -12.85 -3.26
CA ALA A 22 -20.34 -12.85 -2.98
C ALA A 22 -21.02 -11.74 -3.78
N ASP A 23 -22.05 -12.07 -4.56
CA ASP A 23 -22.71 -11.12 -5.48
C ASP A 23 -23.21 -9.86 -4.77
N GLU A 24 -23.75 -10.01 -3.56
CA GLU A 24 -24.23 -8.91 -2.71
C GLU A 24 -23.13 -7.96 -2.21
N ARG A 25 -21.85 -8.37 -2.28
CA ARG A 25 -20.68 -7.63 -1.79
C ARG A 25 -19.76 -7.19 -2.93
N ASN A 26 -20.06 -7.58 -4.17
CA ASN A 26 -19.24 -7.24 -5.32
C ASN A 26 -19.46 -5.79 -5.75
N ILE A 27 -18.72 -4.88 -5.11
CA ILE A 27 -18.71 -3.44 -5.41
C ILE A 27 -18.16 -3.12 -6.83
N PHE A 28 -17.59 -4.11 -7.52
CA PHE A 28 -17.03 -3.98 -8.87
C PHE A 28 -17.91 -4.62 -9.96
N SER A 29 -19.13 -5.03 -9.61
CA SER A 29 -20.08 -5.71 -10.52
C SER A 29 -20.39 -4.94 -11.80
N ASN A 30 -20.35 -3.61 -11.75
CA ASN A 30 -20.63 -2.73 -12.90
C ASN A 30 -19.39 -2.39 -13.74
N LEU A 31 -18.21 -2.93 -13.41
CA LEU A 31 -16.98 -2.70 -14.18
C LEU A 31 -16.84 -3.72 -15.31
N ALA A 32 -16.33 -3.27 -16.45
CA ALA A 32 -15.98 -4.18 -17.54
C ALA A 32 -14.82 -5.11 -17.11
N ALA A 33 -14.77 -6.32 -17.67
CA ALA A 33 -13.75 -7.31 -17.34
C ALA A 33 -12.30 -6.78 -17.46
N LYS A 34 -12.04 -5.92 -18.45
CA LYS A 34 -10.74 -5.26 -18.62
C LYS A 34 -10.40 -4.32 -17.45
N GLN A 35 -11.37 -3.55 -16.97
CA GLN A 35 -11.20 -2.66 -15.83
C GLN A 35 -10.95 -3.46 -14.54
N ILE A 36 -11.68 -4.55 -14.33
CA ILE A 36 -11.47 -5.45 -13.18
C ILE A 36 -10.04 -6.02 -13.18
N LYS A 37 -9.54 -6.45 -14.35
CA LYS A 37 -8.18 -6.96 -14.49
C LYS A 37 -7.13 -5.89 -14.13
N THR A 38 -7.30 -4.67 -14.63
CA THR A 38 -6.41 -3.54 -14.31
C THR A 38 -6.47 -3.16 -12.83
N LEU A 39 -7.67 -3.05 -12.26
CA LEU A 39 -7.87 -2.74 -10.84
C LEU A 39 -7.22 -3.79 -9.96
N ARG A 40 -7.46 -5.07 -10.25
CA ARG A 40 -6.86 -6.18 -9.49
C ARG A 40 -5.34 -6.07 -9.49
N LYS A 41 -4.73 -5.81 -10.65
CA LYS A 41 -3.27 -5.64 -10.74
C LYS A 41 -2.79 -4.47 -9.87
N MET A 42 -3.43 -3.30 -10.00
CA MET A 42 -3.04 -2.11 -9.23
C MET A 42 -3.17 -2.31 -7.72
N VAL A 43 -4.27 -2.93 -7.27
CA VAL A 43 -4.49 -3.23 -5.84
C VAL A 43 -3.44 -4.19 -5.31
N ILE A 44 -3.09 -5.23 -6.06
CA ILE A 44 -2.01 -6.16 -5.69
C ILE A 44 -0.67 -5.42 -5.59
N ASP A 45 -0.32 -4.64 -6.62
CA ASP A 45 0.93 -3.89 -6.66
C ASP A 45 1.04 -2.91 -5.46
N MET A 46 -0.06 -2.25 -5.06
CA MET A 46 -0.10 -1.32 -3.93
C MET A 46 -0.07 -2.00 -2.56
N VAL A 47 -0.86 -3.05 -2.33
CA VAL A 47 -0.88 -3.73 -1.02
C VAL A 47 0.43 -4.48 -0.78
N LEU A 48 1.02 -5.10 -1.80
CA LEU A 48 2.35 -5.71 -1.63
C LEU A 48 3.45 -4.69 -1.33
N ALA A 49 3.24 -3.40 -1.62
CA ALA A 49 4.20 -2.35 -1.32
C ALA A 49 4.14 -1.86 0.14
N THR A 50 3.11 -2.23 0.92
CA THR A 50 3.06 -1.90 2.37
C THR A 50 3.95 -2.82 3.21
N ASP A 51 4.50 -3.89 2.62
CA ASP A 51 5.50 -4.73 3.26
C ASP A 51 6.76 -3.90 3.60
N MET A 52 7.00 -3.72 4.91
CA MET A 52 8.10 -2.89 5.42
C MET A 52 9.50 -3.39 5.00
N SER A 53 9.66 -4.66 4.61
CA SER A 53 10.93 -5.15 4.04
C SER A 53 11.29 -4.46 2.70
N LYS A 54 10.29 -3.90 2.00
CA LYS A 54 10.44 -3.21 0.71
C LYS A 54 10.66 -1.70 0.84
N HIS A 55 10.54 -1.15 2.05
CA HIS A 55 10.59 0.30 2.29
C HIS A 55 11.83 0.97 1.68
N MET A 56 13.02 0.40 1.87
CA MET A 56 14.26 0.99 1.36
C MET A 56 14.32 1.02 -0.16
N LYS A 57 13.78 0.00 -0.82
CA LYS A 57 13.67 -0.04 -2.27
C LYS A 57 12.70 1.03 -2.78
N LEU A 58 11.50 1.11 -2.20
CA LEU A 58 10.50 2.13 -2.56
C LEU A 58 11.06 3.55 -2.41
N LEU A 59 11.79 3.81 -1.33
CA LEU A 59 12.43 5.10 -1.07
C LEU A 59 13.54 5.40 -2.08
N ALA A 60 14.35 4.41 -2.45
CA ALA A 60 15.40 4.58 -3.46
C ALA A 60 14.79 4.91 -4.83
N ASP A 61 13.77 4.16 -5.24
CA ASP A 61 13.07 4.37 -6.51
C ASP A 61 12.41 5.77 -6.53
N LEU A 62 11.78 6.19 -5.41
CA LEU A 62 11.18 7.51 -5.28
C LEU A 62 12.22 8.64 -5.39
N LYS A 63 13.41 8.48 -4.80
CA LYS A 63 14.50 9.45 -4.94
C LYS A 63 14.94 9.59 -6.40
N THR A 64 15.16 8.48 -7.10
CA THR A 64 15.51 8.49 -8.52
C THR A 64 14.43 9.15 -9.38
N MET A 65 13.15 8.92 -9.07
CA MET A 65 12.03 9.59 -9.74
C MET A 65 12.06 11.11 -9.51
N VAL A 66 12.34 11.55 -8.29
CA VAL A 66 12.42 12.99 -7.96
C VAL A 66 13.59 13.66 -8.70
N GLU A 67 14.71 12.98 -8.85
CA GLU A 67 15.89 13.46 -9.59
C GLU A 67 15.65 13.53 -11.11
N SER A 68 14.89 12.59 -11.67
CA SER A 68 14.60 12.50 -13.10
C SER A 68 13.29 13.17 -13.53
N LYS A 69 12.61 13.87 -12.60
CA LYS A 69 11.26 14.41 -12.82
C LYS A 69 11.21 15.38 -14.01
N LYS A 70 10.27 15.12 -14.92
CA LYS A 70 9.81 16.09 -15.91
C LYS A 70 8.55 16.77 -15.39
N VAL A 71 8.59 18.09 -15.33
CA VAL A 71 7.47 18.91 -14.84
C VAL A 71 6.97 19.75 -16.00
N THR A 72 5.65 19.85 -16.15
CA THR A 72 5.02 20.76 -17.12
C THR A 72 5.19 22.22 -16.70
N GLY A 73 4.91 23.16 -17.61
CA GLY A 73 4.89 24.59 -17.30
C GLY A 73 3.95 25.01 -16.16
N ASN A 74 3.03 24.13 -15.73
CA ASN A 74 2.08 24.36 -14.65
C ASN A 74 2.45 23.64 -13.33
N ASN A 75 3.70 23.21 -13.17
CA ASN A 75 4.18 22.46 -11.99
C ASN A 75 3.51 21.08 -11.76
N ILE A 76 2.93 20.47 -12.81
CA ILE A 76 2.36 19.12 -12.74
C ILE A 76 3.43 18.11 -13.14
N ILE A 77 3.61 17.07 -12.32
CA ILE A 77 4.51 15.94 -12.57
C ILE A 77 3.97 15.13 -13.75
N MET A 78 4.81 14.87 -14.75
CA MET A 78 4.48 14.01 -15.87
C MET A 78 4.74 12.54 -15.52
N LEU A 79 3.69 11.72 -15.55
CA LEU A 79 3.76 10.26 -15.32
C LEU A 79 3.26 9.54 -16.57
N GLU A 80 4.17 9.33 -17.51
CA GLU A 80 3.85 8.87 -18.88
C GLU A 80 3.51 7.37 -18.88
N SER A 81 4.26 6.56 -18.15
CA SER A 81 4.12 5.10 -18.16
C SER A 81 3.20 4.58 -17.02
N TYR A 82 2.77 3.33 -17.14
CA TYR A 82 2.11 2.64 -16.02
C TYR A 82 3.04 2.52 -14.82
N ASP A 83 4.32 2.24 -15.07
CA ASP A 83 5.33 2.02 -14.03
C ASP A 83 5.58 3.30 -13.21
N ASP A 84 5.63 4.46 -13.86
CA ASP A 84 5.73 5.75 -13.15
C ASP A 84 4.51 5.98 -12.24
N ARG A 85 3.30 5.71 -12.77
CA ARG A 85 2.05 5.91 -12.02
C ARG A 85 1.94 4.94 -10.85
N ILE A 86 2.24 3.66 -11.05
CA ILE A 86 2.11 2.67 -9.98
C ILE A 86 3.16 2.89 -8.90
N GLN A 87 4.39 3.29 -9.25
CA GLN A 87 5.43 3.62 -8.28
C GLN A 87 5.03 4.80 -7.39
N VAL A 88 4.40 5.85 -7.94
CA VAL A 88 3.86 6.96 -7.14
C VAL A 88 2.73 6.47 -6.23
N LEU A 89 1.79 5.67 -6.74
CA LEU A 89 0.67 5.16 -5.95
C LEU A 89 1.12 4.23 -4.81
N GLN A 90 2.11 3.36 -5.06
CA GLN A 90 2.73 2.52 -4.03
C GLN A 90 3.34 3.37 -2.92
N ASN A 91 4.15 4.37 -3.27
CA ASN A 91 4.72 5.29 -2.28
C ASN A 91 3.64 6.11 -1.55
N MET A 92 2.56 6.50 -2.24
CA MET A 92 1.45 7.24 -1.63
C MET A 92 0.75 6.43 -0.56
N ILE A 93 0.42 5.16 -0.83
CA ILE A 93 -0.18 4.26 0.17
C ILE A 93 0.81 3.97 1.30
N HIS A 94 2.10 3.76 0.99
CA HIS A 94 3.13 3.54 2.01
C HIS A 94 3.31 4.75 2.94
N CYS A 95 3.31 5.96 2.39
CA CYS A 95 3.33 7.19 3.18
C CYS A 95 2.07 7.34 4.03
N ALA A 96 0.91 6.92 3.52
CA ALA A 96 -0.33 6.94 4.29
C ALA A 96 -0.26 5.98 5.50
N ASP A 97 0.31 4.79 5.30
CA ASP A 97 0.51 3.78 6.35
C ASP A 97 1.49 4.28 7.43
N LEU A 98 2.56 4.94 7.02
CA LEU A 98 3.56 5.55 7.92
C LEU A 98 3.20 6.95 8.41
N SER A 99 1.96 7.40 8.22
CA SER A 99 1.56 8.79 8.49
C SER A 99 1.31 9.12 9.96
N ASN A 100 1.31 8.15 10.87
CA ASN A 100 0.94 8.39 12.27
C ASN A 100 1.76 9.52 12.94
N PRO A 101 3.11 9.58 12.80
CA PRO A 101 3.92 10.65 13.39
C PRO A 101 3.76 12.02 12.72
N THR A 102 3.06 12.11 11.57
CA THR A 102 2.82 13.38 10.86
C THR A 102 1.48 14.02 11.24
N LYS A 103 0.65 13.34 12.04
CA LYS A 103 -0.63 13.85 12.55
C LYS A 103 -0.42 14.75 13.78
N PRO A 104 -1.42 15.56 14.16
CA PRO A 104 -1.42 16.28 15.43
C PRO A 104 -1.08 15.37 16.61
N LEU A 105 -0.38 15.93 17.60
CA LEU A 105 0.24 15.16 18.70
C LEU A 105 -0.76 14.29 19.47
N ASP A 106 -1.99 14.79 19.69
CA ASP A 106 -3.05 14.06 20.38
C ASP A 106 -3.54 12.81 19.60
N ILE A 107 -3.44 12.83 18.27
CA ILE A 107 -3.72 11.68 17.40
C ILE A 107 -2.51 10.75 17.38
N TYR A 108 -1.31 11.30 17.22
CA TYR A 108 -0.07 10.51 17.17
C TYR A 108 0.10 9.64 18.43
N ILE A 109 -0.07 10.22 19.63
CA ILE A 109 0.06 9.49 20.91
C ILE A 109 -0.88 8.27 20.95
N LYS A 110 -2.15 8.43 20.52
CA LYS A 110 -3.12 7.32 20.50
C LYS A 110 -2.68 6.17 19.59
N TRP A 111 -2.05 6.47 18.46
CA TRP A 111 -1.52 5.45 17.56
C TRP A 111 -0.28 4.77 18.13
N THR A 112 0.59 5.53 18.80
CA THR A 112 1.77 5.00 19.51
C THR A 112 1.35 4.02 20.61
N ASP A 113 0.36 4.37 21.42
CA ASP A 113 -0.12 3.48 22.49
C ASP A 113 -0.66 2.15 21.93
N ARG A 114 -1.43 2.22 20.82
CA ARG A 114 -2.02 1.04 20.16
C ARG A 114 -0.95 0.12 19.55
N ILE A 115 0.05 0.67 18.87
CA ILE A 115 1.11 -0.15 18.27
C ILE A 115 1.98 -0.79 19.35
N MET A 116 2.25 -0.09 20.46
CA MET A 116 2.97 -0.66 21.60
C MET A 116 2.19 -1.79 22.27
N GLU A 117 0.88 -1.63 22.44
CA GLU A 117 0.01 -2.69 22.98
C GLU A 117 0.05 -3.95 22.10
N GLU A 118 -0.02 -3.79 20.77
CA GLU A 118 0.07 -4.91 19.84
C GLU A 118 1.43 -5.63 19.93
N PHE A 119 2.54 -4.87 20.00
CA PHE A 119 3.88 -5.43 20.16
C PHE A 119 4.05 -6.20 21.46
N TRP A 120 3.49 -5.70 22.57
CA TRP A 120 3.54 -6.43 23.85
C TRP A 120 2.76 -7.75 23.77
N ARG A 121 1.57 -7.74 23.18
CA ARG A 121 0.77 -8.96 22.98
C ARG A 121 1.47 -9.97 22.07
N GLN A 122 2.24 -9.52 21.08
CA GLN A 122 3.09 -10.41 20.29
C GLN A 122 4.20 -11.01 21.16
N GLY A 123 4.92 -10.19 21.93
CA GLY A 123 5.97 -10.67 22.84
C GLY A 123 5.47 -11.69 23.86
N ASP A 124 4.23 -11.55 24.34
CA ASP A 124 3.61 -12.53 25.23
C ASP A 124 3.30 -13.88 24.55
N LYS A 125 3.07 -13.90 23.22
CA LYS A 125 2.88 -15.14 22.45
C LYS A 125 4.20 -15.84 22.10
N GLU A 126 5.30 -15.10 22.09
CA GLU A 126 6.64 -15.61 21.81
C GLU A 126 7.33 -16.20 23.06
N ARG A 127 6.82 -15.90 24.25
CA ARG A 127 7.23 -16.49 25.54
C ARG A 127 6.67 -17.90 25.73
#